data_AF-A0A1W9NVX9-F1
#
_entry.id   AF-A0A1W9NVX9-F1
#
_cell.length_a   1.000
_cell.length_b   1.000
_cell.length_c   1.000
_cell.angle_alpha   90.00
_cell.angle_beta   90.00
_cell.angle_gamma   90.00
#
_symmetry.space_group_name_H-M   'P 1'
#
loop_
_entity.id
_entity.type
_entity.pdbx_description
1 polymer ?
#
loop_
_entity_poly.entity_id
_entity_poly.type
_entity_poly.pdbx_seq_one_letter_code
_entity_poly.pdbx_strand_id
1 'polypeptide(L)'
;MKIYDTYKWIKERPPEIEWLINKLLPKDEVLLISGETGVGKSLLRTQLAILFAKGGGEFLGYKVTGAPVLVVQHENSIAGEWRRIHKLAQSIGVYNEKRFLLNQAMYSIPNAKEAKRLEGVVKASGAEVVIYDCLATLHTSNENSASEMRAVCEALKKIDRECGTSSIIVHHFRKPSDGKDSSGDKAESRGSSGISDFAGSIITVRKASNGLIKLKIEKTRDSDEEGREFC
;
A
#
# COMPACT_ATOMS: atom_id res chain seq x y z
N MET A 1 12.65 -1.35 23.71
CA MET A 1 11.51 -0.42 23.89
C MET A 1 12.09 0.98 24.04
N LYS A 2 11.77 1.91 23.15
CA LYS A 2 12.14 3.32 23.32
C LYS A 2 11.07 3.98 24.20
N ILE A 3 11.47 4.68 25.25
CA ILE A 3 10.59 5.50 26.09
C ILE A 3 10.96 6.95 25.80
N TYR A 4 9.98 7.80 25.54
CA TYR A 4 10.20 9.22 25.23
C TYR A 4 9.72 10.09 26.39
N ASP A 5 10.51 11.10 26.75
CA ASP A 5 10.09 12.17 27.67
C ASP A 5 9.27 13.20 26.90
N THR A 6 7.98 13.27 27.21
CA THR A 6 7.01 14.12 26.50
C THR A 6 7.02 15.57 26.97
N TYR A 7 7.78 15.92 28.02
CA TYR A 7 7.82 17.28 28.56
C TYR A 7 8.18 18.33 27.50
N LYS A 8 9.13 18.00 26.60
CA LYS A 8 9.53 18.89 25.51
C LYS A 8 8.47 19.03 24.42
N TRP A 9 7.71 17.97 24.12
CA TRP A 9 6.70 17.96 23.06
C TRP A 9 5.51 18.89 23.37
N ILE A 10 5.26 19.16 24.65
CA ILE A 10 4.23 20.13 25.07
C ILE A 10 4.65 21.56 24.76
N LYS A 11 5.96 21.85 24.80
CA LYS A 11 6.51 23.21 24.70
C LYS A 11 6.98 23.56 23.30
N GLU A 12 7.40 22.57 22.54
CA GLU A 12 7.99 22.73 21.23
C GLU A 12 6.98 22.37 20.15
N ARG A 13 7.01 23.11 19.03
CA ARG A 13 6.19 22.77 17.87
C ARG A 13 6.67 21.41 17.33
N PRO A 14 5.77 20.44 17.07
CA PRO A 14 6.18 19.17 16.50
C PRO A 14 6.81 19.37 15.11
N PRO A 15 7.73 18.48 14.69
CA PRO A 15 8.24 18.49 13.33
C PRO A 15 7.09 18.31 12.33
N GLU A 16 7.27 18.84 11.12
CA GLU A 16 6.32 18.59 10.04
C GLU A 16 6.35 17.11 9.64
N ILE A 17 5.19 16.60 9.22
CA ILE A 17 5.06 15.23 8.76
C ILE A 17 5.84 15.08 7.46
N GLU A 18 6.75 14.12 7.42
CA GLU A 18 7.45 13.74 6.19
C GLU A 18 6.56 12.84 5.34
N TRP A 19 6.24 13.27 4.11
CA TRP A 19 5.34 12.56 3.22
C TRP A 19 6.08 11.87 2.07
N LEU A 20 5.75 10.59 1.83
CA LEU A 20 6.09 9.86 0.61
C LEU A 20 5.07 10.13 -0.51
N ILE A 21 3.80 10.21 -0.14
CA ILE A 21 2.73 10.74 -0.99
C ILE A 21 2.00 11.77 -0.15
N ASN A 22 2.03 13.03 -0.57
CA ASN A 22 1.46 14.13 0.20
C ASN A 22 0.01 13.80 0.61
N LYS A 23 -0.31 13.99 1.89
CA LYS A 23 -1.61 13.68 2.52
C LYS A 23 -2.08 12.21 2.49
N LEU A 24 -1.41 11.32 1.75
CA LEU A 24 -1.85 9.93 1.57
C LEU A 24 -0.95 8.91 2.27
N LEU A 25 0.37 9.12 2.25
CA LEU A 25 1.34 8.19 2.84
C LEU A 25 2.43 8.98 3.56
N PRO A 26 2.31 9.16 4.89
CA PRO A 26 3.42 9.57 5.74
C PRO A 26 4.56 8.54 5.69
N LYS A 27 5.79 8.96 5.99
CA LYS A 27 6.87 8.03 6.31
C LYS A 27 6.52 7.19 7.55
N ASP A 28 7.03 5.96 7.57
CA ASP A 28 6.84 4.93 8.60
C ASP A 28 5.38 4.47 8.81
N GLU A 29 4.48 4.81 7.88
CA GLU A 29 3.07 4.42 7.91
C GLU A 29 2.68 3.51 6.74
N VAL A 30 1.42 3.04 6.77
CA VAL A 30 0.87 2.10 5.80
C VAL A 30 -0.29 2.73 5.03
N LEU A 31 -0.22 2.66 3.70
CA LEU A 31 -1.33 2.95 2.79
C LEU A 31 -1.95 1.65 2.29
N LEU A 32 -3.26 1.47 2.48
CA LEU A 32 -4.02 0.36 1.92
C LEU A 32 -4.69 0.80 0.62
N ILE A 33 -4.44 0.08 -0.48
CA ILE A 33 -5.19 0.19 -1.73
C ILE A 33 -6.11 -1.02 -1.84
N SER A 34 -7.40 -0.79 -1.71
CA SER A 34 -8.41 -1.84 -1.62
C SER A 34 -9.36 -1.77 -2.82
N GLY A 35 -9.82 -2.90 -3.34
CA GLY A 35 -10.71 -2.91 -4.50
C GLY A 35 -11.10 -4.30 -4.94
N GLU A 36 -12.13 -4.43 -5.78
CA GLU A 36 -12.47 -5.72 -6.39
C GLU A 36 -11.33 -6.24 -7.29
N THR A 37 -11.33 -7.53 -7.60
CA THR A 37 -10.38 -8.10 -8.58
C THR A 37 -10.63 -7.50 -9.96
N GLY A 38 -9.56 -7.16 -10.69
CA GLY A 38 -9.66 -6.65 -12.06
C GLY A 38 -9.94 -5.14 -12.20
N VAL A 39 -10.12 -4.38 -11.11
CA VAL A 39 -10.39 -2.92 -11.17
C VAL A 39 -9.15 -2.05 -11.46
N GLY A 40 -7.98 -2.65 -11.63
CA GLY A 40 -6.76 -1.92 -12.01
C GLY A 40 -5.80 -1.55 -10.88
N LYS A 41 -5.92 -2.15 -9.68
CA LYS A 41 -4.99 -1.90 -8.54
C LYS A 41 -3.51 -2.12 -8.91
N SER A 42 -3.20 -3.19 -9.63
CA SER A 42 -1.83 -3.44 -10.10
C SER A 42 -1.33 -2.39 -11.11
N LEU A 43 -2.21 -1.70 -11.83
CA LEU A 43 -1.81 -0.53 -12.65
C LEU A 43 -1.44 0.65 -11.75
N LEU A 44 -2.30 0.99 -10.78
CA LEU A 44 -2.09 2.10 -9.84
C LEU A 44 -0.80 1.92 -9.03
N ARG A 45 -0.56 0.72 -8.48
CA ARG A 45 0.67 0.45 -7.74
C ARG A 45 1.91 0.48 -8.62
N THR A 46 1.81 0.10 -9.89
CA THR A 46 2.95 0.16 -10.83
C THR A 46 3.27 1.60 -11.18
N GLN A 47 2.25 2.45 -11.38
CA GLN A 47 2.43 3.88 -11.57
C GLN A 47 3.13 4.50 -10.35
N LEU A 48 2.68 4.21 -9.13
CA LEU A 48 3.32 4.67 -7.90
C LEU A 48 4.78 4.21 -7.80
N ALA A 49 5.06 2.92 -8.06
CA ALA A 49 6.43 2.41 -8.06
C ALA A 49 7.35 3.17 -9.04
N ILE A 50 6.85 3.46 -10.25
CA ILE A 50 7.60 4.25 -11.23
C ILE A 50 7.81 5.69 -10.74
N LEU A 51 6.80 6.33 -10.17
CA LEU A 51 6.91 7.69 -9.65
C LEU A 51 7.92 7.78 -8.49
N PHE A 52 7.90 6.84 -7.55
CA PHE A 52 8.90 6.74 -6.49
C PHE A 52 10.31 6.60 -7.08
N ALA A 53 10.50 5.63 -7.98
CA ALA A 53 11.81 5.33 -8.54
C ALA A 53 12.39 6.46 -9.40
N LYS A 54 11.53 7.18 -10.13
CA LYS A 54 11.87 8.36 -10.97
C LYS A 54 12.44 9.52 -10.16
N GLY A 55 12.13 9.61 -8.87
CA GLY A 55 12.45 10.78 -8.05
C GLY A 55 11.23 11.62 -7.66
N GLY A 56 10.02 11.19 -8.02
CA GLY A 56 8.76 11.83 -7.66
C GLY A 56 7.86 12.16 -8.85
N GLY A 57 6.83 12.95 -8.58
CA GLY A 57 5.83 13.39 -9.56
C GLY A 57 4.50 13.66 -8.87
N GLU A 58 3.40 13.40 -9.57
CA GLU A 58 2.06 13.55 -9.00
C GLU A 58 1.24 12.27 -9.16
N PHE A 59 0.50 11.94 -8.11
CA PHE A 59 -0.49 10.87 -8.08
C PHE A 59 -1.79 11.41 -7.50
N LEU A 60 -2.87 11.39 -8.28
CA LEU A 60 -4.18 11.96 -7.90
C LEU A 60 -4.11 13.44 -7.47
N GLY A 61 -3.18 14.21 -8.06
CA GLY A 61 -2.93 15.61 -7.69
C GLY A 61 -2.13 15.80 -6.39
N TYR A 62 -1.64 14.71 -5.78
CA TYR A 62 -0.72 14.77 -4.64
C TYR A 62 0.71 14.54 -5.08
N LYS A 63 1.61 15.36 -4.54
CA LYS A 63 3.05 15.23 -4.77
C LYS A 63 3.56 13.90 -4.22
N VAL A 64 4.30 13.17 -5.05
CA VAL A 64 5.05 11.96 -4.68
C VAL A 64 6.52 12.34 -4.48
N THR A 65 7.09 11.95 -3.35
CA THR A 65 8.52 12.10 -3.05
C THR A 65 9.27 10.89 -3.59
N GLY A 66 10.41 11.10 -4.26
CA GLY A 66 11.22 10.01 -4.79
C GLY A 66 11.82 9.11 -3.71
N ALA A 67 11.81 7.81 -3.94
CA ALA A 67 12.30 6.80 -3.00
C ALA A 67 12.67 5.48 -3.72
N PRO A 68 13.68 4.73 -3.25
CA PRO A 68 13.87 3.34 -3.66
C PRO A 68 12.66 2.49 -3.26
N VAL A 69 12.14 1.72 -4.21
CA VAL A 69 10.91 0.93 -4.05
C VAL A 69 11.14 -0.53 -4.39
N LEU A 70 10.58 -1.40 -3.55
CA LEU A 70 10.48 -2.83 -3.78
C LEU A 70 9.01 -3.22 -3.94
N VAL A 71 8.66 -3.84 -5.06
CA VAL A 71 7.37 -4.53 -5.22
C VAL A 71 7.54 -6.00 -4.91
N VAL A 72 6.77 -6.52 -3.95
CA VAL A 72 6.65 -7.94 -3.64
C VAL A 72 5.29 -8.40 -4.15
N GLN A 73 5.29 -9.28 -5.16
CA GLN A 73 4.06 -9.71 -5.80
C GLN A 73 4.14 -11.16 -6.28
N HIS A 74 3.04 -11.91 -6.17
CA HIS A 74 2.97 -13.29 -6.65
C HIS A 74 1.75 -13.56 -7.55
N GLU A 75 0.91 -12.56 -7.81
CA GLU A 75 -0.31 -12.76 -8.61
C GLU A 75 -0.05 -12.72 -10.12
N ASN A 76 0.83 -11.81 -10.59
CA ASN A 76 1.08 -11.64 -12.02
C ASN A 76 2.34 -12.39 -12.48
N SER A 77 2.30 -12.88 -13.73
CA SER A 77 3.50 -13.42 -14.40
C SER A 77 4.55 -12.34 -14.64
N ILE A 78 5.84 -12.73 -14.66
CA ILE A 78 6.96 -11.84 -15.03
C ILE A 78 6.72 -11.15 -16.37
N ALA A 79 6.23 -11.89 -17.37
CA ALA A 79 5.96 -11.33 -18.70
C ALA A 79 4.84 -10.26 -18.68
N GLY A 80 3.81 -10.47 -17.85
CA GLY A 80 2.76 -9.48 -17.62
C GLY A 80 3.29 -8.23 -16.94
N GLU A 81 4.09 -8.40 -15.90
CA GLU A 81 4.75 -7.30 -15.18
C GLU A 81 5.67 -6.49 -16.09
N TRP A 82 6.53 -7.16 -16.84
CA TRP A 82 7.44 -6.49 -17.78
C TRP A 82 6.65 -5.64 -18.77
N ARG A 83 5.64 -6.20 -19.45
CA ARG A 83 4.81 -5.43 -20.40
C ARG A 83 4.14 -4.23 -19.75
N ARG A 84 3.64 -4.38 -18.52
CA ARG A 84 2.97 -3.31 -17.76
C ARG A 84 3.94 -2.20 -17.41
N ILE A 85 5.07 -2.56 -16.80
CA ILE A 85 6.13 -1.61 -16.39
C ILE A 85 6.64 -0.87 -17.62
N HIS A 86 6.95 -1.57 -18.71
CA HIS A 86 7.46 -0.96 -19.94
C HIS A 86 6.50 0.08 -20.52
N LYS A 87 5.22 -0.26 -20.66
CA LYS A 87 4.20 0.67 -21.19
C LYS A 87 4.01 1.89 -20.29
N LEU A 88 3.91 1.69 -18.98
CA LEU A 88 3.71 2.78 -18.04
C LEU A 88 4.96 3.68 -17.95
N ALA A 89 6.16 3.10 -17.92
CA ALA A 89 7.41 3.86 -17.90
C ALA A 89 7.53 4.77 -19.13
N GLN A 90 7.22 4.25 -20.33
CA GLN A 90 7.18 5.07 -21.55
C GLN A 90 6.16 6.21 -21.46
N SER A 91 4.95 5.94 -20.96
CA SER A 91 3.92 6.98 -20.83
C SER A 91 4.28 8.08 -19.82
N ILE A 92 5.05 7.75 -18.78
CA ILE A 92 5.51 8.68 -17.74
C ILE A 92 6.82 9.40 -18.16
N GLY A 93 7.45 8.98 -19.26
CA GLY A 93 8.72 9.53 -19.75
C GLY A 93 9.92 9.08 -18.91
N VAL A 94 9.96 7.80 -18.53
CA VAL A 94 10.93 7.18 -17.63
C VAL A 94 11.65 6.05 -18.36
N TYR A 95 12.98 6.06 -18.33
CA TYR A 95 13.79 5.16 -19.17
C TYR A 95 14.95 4.48 -18.44
N ASN A 96 15.29 4.86 -17.20
CA ASN A 96 16.42 4.24 -16.47
C ASN A 96 16.32 4.43 -14.96
N GLU A 97 15.51 3.62 -14.28
CA GLU A 97 15.31 3.74 -12.83
C GLU A 97 15.96 2.58 -12.07
N LYS A 98 17.18 2.79 -11.56
CA LYS A 98 17.90 1.79 -10.72
C LYS A 98 17.25 1.56 -9.33
N ARG A 99 16.14 2.25 -9.06
CA ARG A 99 15.46 2.34 -7.76
C ARG A 99 14.14 1.58 -7.70
N PHE A 100 13.76 0.85 -8.75
CA PHE A 100 12.57 0.00 -8.77
C PHE A 100 12.98 -1.47 -8.87
N LEU A 101 12.80 -2.22 -7.79
CA LEU A 101 13.02 -3.67 -7.74
C LEU A 101 11.68 -4.44 -7.63
N LEU A 102 11.67 -5.66 -8.15
CA LEU A 102 10.53 -6.56 -8.10
C LEU A 102 10.96 -7.93 -7.58
N ASN A 103 10.20 -8.46 -6.62
CA ASN A 103 10.37 -9.78 -6.03
C ASN A 103 9.10 -10.61 -6.26
N GLN A 104 9.26 -11.84 -6.74
CA GLN A 104 8.17 -12.82 -6.90
C GLN A 104 8.33 -14.07 -6.03
N ALA A 105 9.07 -13.99 -4.93
CA ALA A 105 9.13 -15.11 -4.02
C ALA A 105 7.79 -15.24 -3.27
N MET A 106 7.31 -16.46 -3.07
CA MET A 106 6.19 -16.74 -2.18
C MET A 106 6.62 -16.61 -0.73
N TYR A 107 5.77 -16.08 0.14
CA TYR A 107 5.99 -16.01 1.59
C TYR A 107 4.76 -16.55 2.32
N SER A 108 4.92 -16.96 3.58
CA SER A 108 3.81 -17.39 4.44
C SER A 108 3.89 -16.63 5.77
N ILE A 109 3.50 -15.36 5.76
CA ILE A 109 3.43 -14.51 6.95
C ILE A 109 2.20 -14.94 7.78
N PRO A 110 2.25 -15.00 9.12
CA PRO A 110 3.29 -14.49 10.02
C PRO A 110 4.33 -15.53 10.47
N ASN A 111 4.58 -16.60 9.69
CA ASN A 111 5.63 -17.56 10.04
C ASN A 111 6.96 -16.83 10.25
N ALA A 112 7.58 -17.01 11.42
CA ALA A 112 8.76 -16.23 11.82
C ALA A 112 9.96 -16.40 10.87
N LYS A 113 10.16 -17.59 10.30
CA LYS A 113 11.23 -17.86 9.34
C LYS A 113 10.98 -17.14 8.02
N GLU A 114 9.76 -17.19 7.51
CA GLU A 114 9.38 -16.51 6.27
C GLU A 114 9.36 -14.99 6.43
N ALA A 115 8.89 -14.48 7.58
CA ALA A 115 8.97 -13.06 7.92
C ALA A 115 10.43 -12.59 7.97
N LYS A 116 11.33 -13.38 8.58
CA LYS A 116 12.76 -13.04 8.61
C LYS A 116 13.41 -13.09 7.22
N ARG A 117 12.98 -14.02 6.37
CA ARG A 117 13.42 -14.10 4.97
C ARG A 117 12.97 -12.88 4.18
N LEU A 118 11.72 -12.45 4.36
CA LEU A 118 11.19 -11.22 3.74
C LEU A 118 11.94 -9.98 4.24
N GLU A 119 12.16 -9.86 5.55
CA GLU A 119 12.96 -8.78 6.15
C GLU A 119 14.35 -8.69 5.52
N GLY A 120 15.03 -9.82 5.32
CA GLY A 120 16.34 -9.87 4.67
C GLY A 120 16.30 -9.36 3.22
N VAL A 121 15.25 -9.70 2.46
CA VAL A 121 15.05 -9.21 1.09
C VAL A 121 14.78 -7.71 1.07
N VAL A 122 13.89 -7.21 1.94
CA VAL A 122 13.59 -5.78 2.06
C VAL A 122 14.86 -5.01 2.40
N LYS A 123 15.61 -5.44 3.42
CA LYS A 123 16.85 -4.81 3.83
C LYS A 123 17.92 -4.80 2.73
N ALA A 124 18.10 -5.93 2.03
CA ALA A 124 19.07 -6.03 0.95
C ALA A 124 18.69 -5.18 -0.28
N SER A 125 17.40 -4.92 -0.49
CA SER A 125 16.92 -4.08 -1.58
C SER A 125 17.24 -2.58 -1.39
N GLY A 126 17.48 -2.14 -0.16
CA GLY A 126 17.63 -0.72 0.18
C GLY A 126 16.37 0.10 -0.08
N ALA A 127 15.20 -0.54 -0.18
CA ALA A 127 13.92 0.14 -0.36
C ALA A 127 13.59 1.02 0.84
N GLU A 128 12.98 2.17 0.58
CA GLU A 128 12.31 3.02 1.58
C GLU A 128 10.78 2.81 1.51
N VAL A 129 10.28 2.33 0.36
CA VAL A 129 8.87 1.97 0.15
C VAL A 129 8.76 0.51 -0.28
N VAL A 130 7.93 -0.27 0.42
CA VAL A 130 7.60 -1.65 0.02
C VAL A 130 6.14 -1.74 -0.40
N ILE A 131 5.90 -2.25 -1.61
CA ILE A 131 4.56 -2.48 -2.12
C ILE A 131 4.27 -3.98 -2.10
N TYR A 132 3.23 -4.38 -1.37
CA TYR A 132 2.77 -5.76 -1.25
C TYR A 132 1.54 -5.97 -2.14
N ASP A 133 1.70 -6.61 -3.30
CA ASP A 133 0.63 -6.82 -4.31
C ASP A 133 0.39 -8.32 -4.58
N CYS A 134 -0.55 -8.99 -3.92
CA CYS A 134 -1.50 -8.50 -2.92
C CYS A 134 -1.36 -9.26 -1.58
N LEU A 135 -1.94 -8.69 -0.53
CA LEU A 135 -1.87 -9.24 0.84
C LEU A 135 -2.25 -10.72 0.90
N ALA A 136 -3.29 -11.11 0.17
CA ALA A 136 -3.83 -12.48 0.14
C ALA A 136 -2.79 -13.53 -0.33
N THR A 137 -1.77 -13.12 -1.08
CA THR A 137 -0.71 -14.02 -1.57
C THR A 137 0.50 -14.12 -0.63
N LEU A 138 0.54 -13.31 0.44
CA LEU A 138 1.67 -13.25 1.38
C LEU A 138 1.45 -14.08 2.64
N HIS A 139 0.26 -14.61 2.86
CA HIS A 139 -0.09 -15.39 4.04
C HIS A 139 -0.96 -16.59 3.68
N THR A 140 -1.06 -17.52 4.63
CA THR A 140 -2.00 -18.66 4.57
C THR A 140 -3.05 -18.59 5.67
N SER A 141 -3.12 -17.46 6.39
CA SER A 141 -4.10 -17.18 7.44
C SER A 141 -5.53 -17.04 6.92
N ASN A 142 -6.51 -17.28 7.78
CA ASN A 142 -7.92 -17.07 7.49
C ASN A 142 -8.26 -15.58 7.51
N GLU A 143 -8.59 -14.99 6.34
CA GLU A 143 -8.91 -13.56 6.21
C GLU A 143 -10.15 -13.13 7.01
N ASN A 144 -11.05 -14.06 7.33
CA ASN A 144 -12.23 -13.78 8.16
C ASN A 144 -11.89 -13.73 9.66
N SER A 145 -10.70 -14.17 10.05
CA SER A 145 -10.23 -14.16 11.43
C SER A 145 -9.46 -12.87 11.72
N ALA A 146 -10.08 -11.96 12.47
CA ALA A 146 -9.48 -10.67 12.83
C ALA A 146 -8.16 -10.84 13.62
N SER A 147 -8.07 -11.87 14.47
CA SER A 147 -6.85 -12.15 15.24
C SER A 147 -5.71 -12.67 14.35
N GLU A 148 -6.00 -13.54 13.38
CA GLU A 148 -4.98 -14.02 12.44
C GLU A 148 -4.51 -12.91 11.50
N MET A 149 -5.43 -12.12 10.94
CA MET A 149 -5.07 -10.99 10.09
C MET A 149 -4.30 -9.91 10.85
N ARG A 150 -4.61 -9.71 12.13
CA ARG A 150 -3.80 -8.86 13.00
C ARG A 150 -2.36 -9.37 13.12
N ALA A 151 -2.17 -10.68 13.31
CA ALA A 151 -0.82 -11.26 13.38
C ALA A 151 -0.04 -11.09 12.06
N VAL A 152 -0.70 -11.25 10.90
CA VAL A 152 -0.11 -10.97 9.58
C VAL A 152 0.33 -9.51 9.49
N CYS A 153 -0.58 -8.58 9.80
CA CYS A 153 -0.31 -7.16 9.72
C CYS A 153 0.81 -6.72 10.70
N GLU A 154 0.80 -7.21 11.93
CA GLU A 154 1.84 -6.93 12.92
C GLU A 154 3.21 -7.45 12.48
N ALA A 155 3.28 -8.60 11.81
CA ALA A 155 4.53 -9.11 11.24
C ALA A 155 5.05 -8.20 10.11
N LEU A 156 4.19 -7.71 9.22
CA LEU A 156 4.57 -6.74 8.18
C LEU A 156 5.03 -5.40 8.79
N LYS A 157 4.30 -4.85 9.76
CA LYS A 157 4.73 -3.62 10.48
C LYS A 157 6.05 -3.80 11.20
N LYS A 158 6.32 -4.99 11.73
CA LYS A 158 7.61 -5.30 12.33
C LYS A 158 8.71 -5.22 11.26
N ILE A 159 8.52 -5.83 10.10
CA ILE A 159 9.48 -5.74 8.98
C ILE A 159 9.71 -4.28 8.61
N ASP A 160 8.63 -3.52 8.42
CA ASP A 160 8.68 -2.10 8.06
C ASP A 160 9.52 -1.30 9.07
N ARG A 161 9.26 -1.48 10.37
CA ARG A 161 10.01 -0.81 11.44
C ARG A 161 11.48 -1.24 11.51
N GLU A 162 11.79 -2.52 11.36
CA GLU A 162 13.18 -3.00 11.41
C GLU A 162 14.00 -2.56 10.18
N CYS A 163 13.31 -2.33 9.05
CA CYS A 163 13.94 -1.90 7.80
C CYS A 163 13.87 -0.38 7.56
N GLY A 164 13.09 0.37 8.36
CA GLY A 164 12.87 1.80 8.16
C GLY A 164 12.08 2.10 6.89
N THR A 165 11.08 1.28 6.57
CA THR A 165 10.27 1.40 5.36
C THR A 165 8.84 1.79 5.66
N SER A 166 8.22 2.46 4.71
CA SER A 166 6.76 2.63 4.65
C SER A 166 6.18 1.61 3.67
N SER A 167 4.92 1.20 3.85
CA SER A 167 4.34 0.18 2.98
C SER A 167 3.04 0.59 2.31
N ILE A 168 2.88 0.08 1.08
CA ILE A 168 1.61 0.12 0.35
C ILE A 168 1.12 -1.31 0.23
N ILE A 169 -0.06 -1.59 0.77
CA ILE A 169 -0.65 -2.94 0.73
C ILE A 169 -1.81 -2.92 -0.25
N VAL A 170 -1.80 -3.82 -1.21
CA VAL A 170 -2.94 -4.06 -2.10
C VAL A 170 -3.79 -5.19 -1.52
N HIS A 171 -5.09 -4.95 -1.40
CA HIS A 171 -6.04 -5.94 -0.88
C HIS A 171 -7.27 -6.06 -1.78
N HIS A 172 -7.80 -7.28 -1.87
CA HIS A 172 -9.02 -7.57 -2.63
C HIS A 172 -10.17 -7.72 -1.66
N PHE A 173 -11.26 -6.96 -1.86
CA PHE A 173 -12.52 -7.26 -1.20
C PHE A 173 -13.50 -7.91 -2.17
N ARG A 174 -14.40 -8.72 -1.61
CA ARG A 174 -15.52 -9.30 -2.36
C ARG A 174 -16.69 -8.33 -2.41
N LYS A 175 -17.39 -8.31 -3.54
CA LYS A 175 -18.69 -7.67 -3.68
C LYS A 175 -19.71 -8.38 -2.78
N PRO A 176 -20.56 -7.68 -2.02
CA PRO A 176 -21.70 -8.32 -1.35
C PRO A 176 -22.53 -9.08 -2.38
N SER A 177 -23.01 -10.27 -2.03
CA SER A 177 -23.71 -11.19 -2.92
C SER A 177 -25.10 -10.73 -3.37
N ASP A 178 -25.59 -9.60 -2.88
CA ASP A 178 -26.91 -9.08 -3.25
C ASP A 178 -26.74 -7.79 -4.03
N GLY A 179 -27.11 -7.81 -5.31
CA GLY A 179 -27.08 -6.69 -6.26
C GLY A 179 -28.02 -5.52 -5.92
N LYS A 180 -28.18 -5.19 -4.64
CA LYS A 180 -28.60 -3.86 -4.23
C LYS A 180 -27.40 -2.95 -4.35
N ASP A 181 -27.57 -1.85 -5.09
CA ASP A 181 -26.69 -0.69 -5.00
C ASP A 181 -26.63 -0.24 -3.54
N SER A 182 -25.71 -0.80 -2.77
CA SER A 182 -25.39 -0.38 -1.42
C SER A 182 -24.69 0.96 -1.56
N SER A 183 -25.50 2.03 -1.53
CA SER A 183 -25.11 3.38 -1.10
C SER A 183 -24.67 3.34 0.37
N GLY A 184 -23.68 2.50 0.66
CA GLY A 184 -23.26 2.06 1.97
C GLY A 184 -21.74 2.01 2.02
N ASP A 185 -21.11 3.13 1.66
CA ASP A 185 -19.66 3.35 1.59
C ASP A 185 -18.86 2.84 2.81
N LYS A 186 -19.49 2.71 3.97
CA LYS A 186 -18.83 2.35 5.23
C LYS A 186 -18.74 0.84 5.52
N ALA A 187 -19.54 -0.01 4.87
CA ALA A 187 -19.59 -1.44 5.21
C ALA A 187 -18.53 -2.28 4.48
N GLU A 188 -18.16 -1.89 3.25
CA GLU A 188 -17.34 -2.73 2.36
C GLU A 188 -15.83 -2.59 2.59
N SER A 189 -15.37 -1.42 3.04
CA SER A 189 -13.97 -1.24 3.52
C SER A 189 -13.73 -1.92 4.87
N ARG A 190 -14.78 -2.34 5.58
CA ARG A 190 -14.72 -2.96 6.92
C ARG A 190 -14.79 -4.49 6.89
N GLY A 191 -14.82 -5.13 5.70
CA GLY A 191 -14.89 -6.58 5.54
C GLY A 191 -13.78 -7.38 6.26
N SER A 192 -12.71 -6.70 6.66
CA SER A 192 -11.79 -7.14 7.69
C SER A 192 -11.41 -5.92 8.55
N SER A 193 -12.12 -5.71 9.66
CA SER A 193 -11.81 -4.63 10.61
C SER A 193 -10.33 -4.63 11.02
N GLY A 194 -9.70 -5.81 11.08
CA GLY A 194 -8.28 -5.97 11.37
C GLY A 194 -7.33 -5.31 10.37
N ILE A 195 -7.62 -5.36 9.06
CA ILE A 195 -6.74 -4.75 8.02
C ILE A 195 -6.99 -3.25 7.91
N SER A 196 -8.24 -2.79 8.03
CA SER A 196 -8.57 -1.36 7.96
C SER A 196 -8.03 -0.57 9.15
N ASP A 197 -7.99 -1.19 10.34
CA ASP A 197 -7.48 -0.55 11.55
C ASP A 197 -5.96 -0.37 11.48
N PHE A 198 -5.29 -1.31 10.81
CA PHE A 198 -3.84 -1.32 10.64
C PHE A 198 -3.32 -0.15 9.80
N ALA A 199 -3.99 0.19 8.71
CA ALA A 199 -3.57 1.21 7.76
C ALA A 199 -3.78 2.64 8.29
N GLY A 200 -2.80 3.52 8.08
CA GLY A 200 -2.90 4.96 8.37
C GLY A 200 -3.81 5.66 7.38
N SER A 201 -3.76 5.21 6.12
CA SER A 201 -4.61 5.70 5.04
C SER A 201 -5.20 4.56 4.22
N ILE A 202 -6.41 4.75 3.67
CA ILE A 202 -7.10 3.77 2.83
C ILE A 202 -7.65 4.45 1.58
N ILE A 203 -7.31 3.90 0.43
CA ILE A 203 -7.90 4.24 -0.87
C ILE A 203 -8.70 3.05 -1.37
N THR A 204 -9.98 3.24 -1.70
CA THR A 204 -10.79 2.25 -2.40
C THR A 204 -10.79 2.52 -3.90
N VAL A 205 -10.76 1.46 -4.69
CA VAL A 205 -10.76 1.49 -6.16
C VAL A 205 -11.94 0.66 -6.64
N ARG A 206 -12.82 1.27 -7.43
CA ARG A 206 -14.05 0.67 -7.94
C ARG A 206 -14.23 0.97 -9.41
N LYS A 207 -14.97 0.12 -10.12
CA LYS A 207 -15.47 0.44 -11.46
C LYS A 207 -16.81 1.15 -11.33
N ALA A 208 -16.92 2.34 -11.89
CA ALA A 208 -18.16 3.09 -11.98
C ALA A 208 -19.05 2.53 -13.10
N SER A 209 -20.36 2.81 -13.04
CA SER A 209 -21.35 2.34 -14.02
C SER A 209 -21.07 2.84 -15.45
N ASN A 210 -20.45 4.01 -15.58
CA ASN A 210 -20.02 4.60 -16.85
C ASN A 210 -18.72 3.98 -17.42
N GLY A 211 -18.16 2.94 -16.76
CA GLY A 211 -16.95 2.25 -17.18
C GLY A 211 -15.64 2.87 -16.69
N LEU A 212 -15.67 4.04 -16.04
CA LEU A 212 -14.50 4.67 -15.44
C LEU A 212 -14.07 3.96 -14.14
N ILE A 213 -12.84 4.25 -13.69
CA ILE A 213 -12.35 3.80 -12.39
C ILE A 213 -12.51 4.94 -11.40
N LYS A 214 -13.33 4.71 -10.37
CA LYS A 214 -13.52 5.63 -9.26
C LYS A 214 -12.56 5.26 -8.14
N LEU A 215 -11.78 6.23 -7.67
CA LEU A 215 -10.97 6.11 -6.47
C LEU A 215 -11.57 6.99 -5.37
N LYS A 216 -11.56 6.51 -4.13
CA LYS A 216 -12.02 7.28 -2.97
C LYS A 216 -11.06 7.10 -1.81
N ILE A 217 -10.76 8.19 -1.12
CA ILE A 217 -10.00 8.16 0.13
C ILE A 217 -11.00 7.86 1.24
N GLU A 218 -10.96 6.65 1.81
CA GLU A 218 -11.89 6.24 2.87
C GLU A 218 -11.40 6.63 4.27
N LYS A 219 -10.08 6.77 4.43
CA LYS A 219 -9.44 7.02 5.71
C LYS A 219 -8.10 7.72 5.52
N THR A 220 -7.79 8.70 6.38
CA THR A 220 -6.43 9.23 6.58
C THR A 220 -6.27 9.65 8.04
N ARG A 221 -5.21 9.22 8.71
CA ARG A 221 -4.94 9.66 10.10
C ARG A 221 -4.39 11.09 10.19
N ASP A 222 -3.60 11.48 9.19
CA ASP A 222 -2.73 12.66 9.26
C ASP A 222 -3.10 13.76 8.26
N SER A 223 -4.29 13.66 7.65
CA SER A 223 -4.77 14.62 6.65
C SER A 223 -6.29 14.82 6.71
N ASP A 224 -6.79 15.81 5.97
CA ASP A 224 -8.20 16.19 5.85
C ASP A 224 -8.86 15.67 4.56
N GLU A 225 -8.28 14.65 3.92
CA GLU A 225 -8.70 14.18 2.59
C GLU A 225 -9.78 13.07 2.61
N GLU A 226 -10.25 12.66 3.78
CA GLU A 226 -11.30 11.63 3.91
C GLU A 226 -12.56 12.02 3.13
N GLY A 227 -13.06 11.07 2.33
CA GLY A 227 -14.23 11.24 1.48
C GLY A 227 -13.95 11.80 0.09
N ARG A 228 -12.73 12.26 -0.22
CA ARG A 228 -12.40 12.79 -1.55
C ARG A 228 -12.39 11.70 -2.61
N GLU A 229 -12.89 12.04 -3.80
CA GLU A 229 -13.09 11.11 -4.92
C GLU A 229 -12.37 11.57 -6.19
N PHE A 230 -12.00 10.59 -7.03
CA PHE A 230 -11.35 10.76 -8.33
C PHE A 230 -12.00 9.80 -9.33
N CYS A 231 -12.16 10.21 -10.59
CA CYS A 231 -12.77 9.44 -11.67
C CYS A 231 -11.90 9.47 -12.94
#